data_AF-A0A087HAK2-F1
#
_entry.id   AF-A0A087HAK2-F1
#
_cell.length_a   1.000
_cell.length_b   1.000
_cell.length_c   1.000
_cell.angle_alpha   90.00
_cell.angle_beta   90.00
_cell.angle_gamma   90.00
#
_symmetry.space_group_name_H-M   'P 1'
#
loop_
_entity.id
_entity.type
_entity.pdbx_description
1 polymer ?
#
loop_
_entity_poly.entity_id
_entity_poly.type
_entity_poly.pdbx_seq_one_letter_code
_entity_poly.pdbx_strand_id
1 'polypeptide(L)'
;MATRLEKTELRIVKLTSEVEALKGKLDRQVEISKEMTEEAESARGREKVAGNKFGMLRDQLDRERNEKDAEILLQKGENEKLKPAGTDVVQRTIQTMIGKALREMRIRYEGRLDHLHQCLVDAEEADGITVPEEKIEKLLADLKDSLDLSSFQLYFGEGRHARSSCEDTPAAEDVKVPEDGEDAQGERRQGGEVDAVDASTNEELDPLFPSSKND
;
A
#
# COMPACT_ATOMS: atom_id res chain seq x y z
N MET A 1 12.20 96.46 -36.86
CA MET A 1 13.14 95.52 -36.23
C MET A 1 12.70 95.09 -34.84
N ALA A 2 12.22 96.00 -33.98
CA ALA A 2 11.78 95.69 -32.60
C ALA A 2 10.74 94.55 -32.47
N THR A 3 9.70 94.51 -33.30
CA THR A 3 8.61 93.50 -33.21
C THR A 3 9.04 92.06 -33.52
N ARG A 4 10.14 91.88 -34.26
CA ARG A 4 10.70 90.54 -34.53
C ARG A 4 11.45 89.98 -33.32
N LEU A 5 12.10 90.86 -32.55
CA LEU A 5 12.86 90.53 -31.35
C LEU A 5 11.93 90.05 -30.22
N GLU A 6 10.86 90.78 -29.94
CA GLU A 6 9.84 90.39 -28.93
C GLU A 6 9.23 89.01 -29.24
N LYS A 7 8.93 88.73 -30.52
CA LYS A 7 8.36 87.44 -30.93
C LYS A 7 9.33 86.28 -30.71
N THR A 8 10.64 86.52 -30.85
CA THR A 8 11.65 85.50 -30.53
C THR A 8 11.81 85.31 -29.03
N GLU A 9 11.76 86.37 -28.23
CA GLU A 9 11.84 86.30 -26.77
C GLU A 9 10.67 85.50 -26.16
N LEU A 10 9.44 85.75 -26.61
CA LEU A 10 8.25 84.98 -26.21
C LEU A 10 8.38 83.49 -26.54
N ARG A 11 8.98 83.14 -27.69
CA ARG A 11 9.24 81.75 -28.06
C ARG A 11 10.27 81.11 -27.15
N ILE A 12 11.33 81.83 -26.80
CA ILE A 12 12.36 81.33 -25.88
C ILE A 12 11.73 81.01 -24.53
N VAL A 13 10.96 81.91 -23.94
CA VAL A 13 10.31 81.68 -22.63
C VAL A 13 9.40 80.45 -22.67
N LYS A 14 8.58 80.31 -23.72
CA LYS A 14 7.70 79.14 -23.90
C LYS A 14 8.51 77.84 -24.00
N LEU A 15 9.53 77.81 -24.84
CA LEU A 15 10.40 76.64 -25.00
C LEU A 15 11.14 76.29 -23.69
N THR A 16 11.62 77.28 -22.95
CA THR A 16 12.26 77.06 -21.65
C THR A 16 11.29 76.39 -20.67
N SER A 17 10.04 76.87 -20.59
CA SER A 17 9.04 76.25 -19.72
C SER A 17 8.68 74.81 -20.11
N GLU A 18 8.64 74.51 -21.41
CA GLU A 18 8.40 73.16 -21.91
C GLU A 18 9.59 72.24 -21.61
N VAL A 19 10.82 72.73 -21.72
CA VAL A 19 12.04 71.99 -21.38
C VAL A 19 12.09 71.68 -19.88
N GLU A 20 11.73 72.61 -19.00
CA GLU A 20 11.65 72.38 -17.56
C GLU A 20 10.60 71.32 -17.21
N ALA A 21 9.42 71.39 -17.83
CA ALA A 21 8.37 70.39 -17.64
C ALA A 21 8.78 69.00 -18.14
N LEU A 22 9.49 68.93 -19.28
CA LEU A 22 10.02 67.68 -19.81
C LEU A 22 11.13 67.11 -18.92
N LYS A 23 12.01 67.96 -18.37
CA LYS A 23 13.03 67.55 -17.42
C LYS A 23 12.43 66.90 -16.17
N GLY A 24 11.41 67.52 -15.58
CA GLY A 24 10.73 66.95 -14.40
C GLY A 24 10.09 65.58 -14.68
N LYS A 25 9.53 65.38 -15.88
CA LYS A 25 9.02 64.06 -16.31
C LYS A 25 10.12 63.03 -16.48
N LEU A 26 11.26 63.43 -17.07
CA LEU A 26 12.41 62.57 -17.25
C LEU A 26 13.01 62.15 -15.90
N ASP A 27 13.20 63.09 -14.98
CA ASP A 27 13.71 62.80 -13.63
C ASP A 27 12.82 61.79 -12.91
N ARG A 28 11.48 61.95 -13.01
CA ARG A 28 10.53 61.01 -12.43
C ARG A 28 10.59 59.62 -13.10
N GLN A 29 10.77 59.57 -14.41
CA GLN A 29 10.90 58.31 -15.13
C GLN A 29 12.19 57.57 -14.75
N VAL A 30 13.29 58.29 -14.54
CA VAL A 30 14.56 57.72 -14.07
C VAL A 30 14.41 57.13 -12.68
N GLU A 31 13.72 57.84 -11.77
CA GLU A 31 13.45 57.35 -10.41
C GLU A 31 12.62 56.06 -10.41
N ILE A 32 11.52 56.02 -11.18
CA ILE A 32 10.69 54.81 -11.33
C ILE A 32 11.50 53.65 -11.92
N SER A 33 12.34 53.92 -12.93
CA SER A 33 13.18 52.89 -13.54
C SER A 33 14.17 52.31 -12.53
N LYS A 34 14.73 53.16 -11.66
CA LYS A 34 15.63 52.73 -10.58
C LYS A 34 14.90 51.85 -9.55
N GLU A 35 13.73 52.28 -9.08
CA GLU A 35 12.90 51.50 -8.15
C GLU A 35 12.52 50.13 -8.74
N MET A 36 12.13 50.08 -10.02
CA MET A 36 11.82 48.84 -10.71
C MET A 36 13.03 47.90 -10.79
N THR A 37 14.24 48.43 -11.04
CA THR A 37 15.45 47.59 -11.07
C THR A 37 15.79 47.04 -9.69
N GLU A 38 15.65 47.83 -8.62
CA GLU A 38 15.90 47.38 -7.25
C GLU A 38 14.89 46.31 -6.81
N GLU A 39 13.61 46.49 -7.12
CA GLU A 39 12.58 45.49 -6.81
C GLU A 39 12.78 44.20 -7.63
N ALA A 40 13.21 44.30 -8.89
CA ALA A 40 13.53 43.13 -9.70
C ALA A 40 14.70 42.32 -9.13
N GLU A 41 15.74 43.00 -8.63
CA GLU A 41 16.87 42.35 -7.95
C GLU A 41 16.45 41.71 -6.63
N SER A 42 15.63 42.40 -5.83
CA SER A 42 15.03 41.87 -4.60
C SER A 42 14.18 40.63 -4.86
N ALA A 43 13.31 40.68 -5.87
CA ALA A 43 12.48 39.55 -6.30
C ALA A 43 13.33 38.35 -6.74
N ARG A 44 14.36 38.57 -7.56
CA ARG A 44 15.31 37.52 -7.96
C ARG A 44 16.05 36.93 -6.74
N GLY A 45 16.42 37.76 -5.77
CA GLY A 45 17.02 37.30 -4.51
C GLY A 45 16.09 36.37 -3.74
N ARG A 46 14.83 36.76 -3.58
CA ARG A 46 13.79 35.93 -2.93
C ARG A 46 13.55 34.62 -3.69
N GLU A 47 13.46 34.67 -5.01
CA GLU A 47 13.31 33.49 -5.87
C GLU A 47 14.45 32.49 -5.65
N LYS A 48 15.70 32.95 -5.64
CA LYS A 48 16.87 32.09 -5.41
C LYS A 48 16.84 31.43 -4.04
N VAL A 49 16.48 32.18 -2.99
CA VAL A 49 16.35 31.63 -1.62
C VAL A 49 15.24 30.59 -1.55
N ALA A 50 14.08 30.87 -2.16
CA ALA A 50 12.98 29.92 -2.22
C ALA A 50 13.36 28.66 -2.98
N GLY A 51 13.99 28.79 -4.15
CA GLY A 51 14.49 27.67 -4.96
C GLY A 51 15.45 26.78 -4.19
N ASN A 52 16.40 27.37 -3.46
CA ASN A 52 17.32 26.61 -2.60
C ASN A 52 16.59 25.82 -1.51
N LYS A 53 15.61 26.45 -0.85
CA LYS A 53 14.79 25.79 0.17
C LYS A 53 13.99 24.62 -0.42
N PHE A 54 13.42 24.79 -1.61
CA PHE A 54 12.72 23.72 -2.32
C PHE A 54 13.65 22.55 -2.67
N GLY A 55 14.89 22.83 -3.11
CA GLY A 55 15.90 21.80 -3.36
C GLY A 55 16.17 20.95 -2.12
N MET A 56 16.44 21.59 -0.98
CA MET A 56 16.68 20.89 0.29
C MET A 56 15.49 20.03 0.74
N LEU A 57 14.26 20.54 0.59
CA LEU A 57 13.05 19.80 0.94
C LEU A 57 12.84 18.59 0.03
N ARG A 58 13.12 18.72 -1.27
CA ARG A 58 13.06 17.59 -2.21
C ARG A 58 14.06 16.51 -1.81
N ASP A 59 15.31 16.89 -1.55
CA ASP A 59 16.36 15.95 -1.13
C ASP A 59 16.03 15.27 0.20
N GLN A 60 15.36 15.96 1.11
CA GLN A 60 14.87 15.38 2.36
C GLN A 60 13.79 14.34 2.10
N LEU A 61 12.79 14.68 1.29
CA LEU A 61 11.68 13.79 0.98
C LEU A 61 12.16 12.53 0.26
N ASP A 62 13.10 12.65 -0.68
CA ASP A 62 13.70 11.50 -1.37
C ASP A 62 14.46 10.58 -0.40
N ARG A 63 15.20 11.14 0.57
CA ARG A 63 15.88 10.35 1.61
C ARG A 63 14.89 9.60 2.50
N GLU A 64 13.87 10.28 3.00
CA GLU A 64 12.84 9.68 3.86
C GLU A 64 12.07 8.58 3.13
N ARG A 65 11.70 8.81 1.87
CA ARG A 65 11.05 7.78 1.03
C ARG A 65 11.94 6.55 0.91
N ASN A 66 13.20 6.74 0.52
CA ASN A 66 14.11 5.63 0.31
C ASN A 66 14.38 4.85 1.61
N GLU A 67 14.45 5.53 2.76
CA GLU A 67 14.57 4.88 4.07
C GLU A 67 13.32 4.04 4.39
N LYS A 68 12.12 4.58 4.14
CA LYS A 68 10.86 3.86 4.34
C LYS A 68 10.73 2.65 3.42
N ASP A 69 11.15 2.76 2.17
CA ASP A 69 11.16 1.65 1.22
C ASP A 69 12.11 0.53 1.70
N ALA A 70 13.28 0.88 2.23
CA ALA A 70 14.22 -0.08 2.81
C ALA A 70 13.64 -0.77 4.07
N GLU A 71 12.98 -0.01 4.95
CA GLU A 71 12.30 -0.55 6.14
C GLU A 71 11.19 -1.54 5.76
N ILE A 72 10.38 -1.21 4.76
CA ILE A 72 9.32 -2.10 4.26
C ILE A 72 9.91 -3.40 3.70
N LEU A 73 11.00 -3.31 2.93
CA LEU A 73 11.68 -4.51 2.39
C LEU A 73 12.23 -5.40 3.49
N LEU A 74 12.84 -4.81 4.53
CA LEU A 74 13.32 -5.56 5.69
C LEU A 74 12.18 -6.26 6.44
N GLN A 75 11.12 -5.53 6.78
CA GLN A 75 9.95 -6.09 7.47
C GLN A 75 9.26 -7.17 6.64
N LYS A 76 9.18 -7.02 5.32
CA LYS A 76 8.64 -8.05 4.43
C LYS A 76 9.47 -9.33 4.52
N GLY A 77 10.80 -9.22 4.47
CA GLY A 77 11.69 -10.37 4.63
C GLY A 77 11.60 -11.03 6.00
N GLU A 78 11.47 -10.25 7.08
CA GLU A 78 11.25 -10.78 8.44
C GLU A 78 9.90 -11.49 8.55
N ASN A 79 8.83 -10.90 8.02
CA ASN A 79 7.51 -11.53 7.99
C ASN A 79 7.52 -12.84 7.19
N GLU A 80 8.23 -12.90 6.07
CA GLU A 80 8.40 -14.14 5.31
C GLU A 80 9.13 -15.23 6.12
N LYS A 81 10.14 -14.87 6.92
CA LYS A 81 10.81 -15.81 7.84
C LYS A 81 9.90 -16.29 8.96
N LEU A 82 8.97 -15.45 9.42
CA LEU A 82 8.06 -15.78 10.51
C LEU A 82 6.83 -16.56 10.06
N LYS A 83 6.44 -16.52 8.78
CA LYS A 83 5.33 -17.34 8.22
C LYS A 83 5.36 -18.81 8.66
N PRO A 84 6.46 -19.57 8.47
CA PRO A 84 6.48 -20.98 8.88
C PRO A 84 6.34 -21.17 10.39
N ALA A 85 6.94 -20.28 11.20
CA ALA A 85 6.81 -20.33 12.65
C ALA A 85 5.37 -20.06 13.12
N GLY A 86 4.70 -19.09 12.49
CA GLY A 86 3.28 -18.82 12.74
C GLY A 86 2.39 -20.02 12.41
N THR A 87 2.61 -20.65 11.24
CA THR A 87 1.88 -21.87 10.84
C THR A 87 2.11 -23.02 11.82
N ASP A 88 3.35 -23.25 12.25
CA ASP A 88 3.69 -24.28 13.23
C ASP A 88 3.01 -24.05 14.59
N VAL A 89 2.98 -22.81 15.10
CA VAL A 89 2.28 -22.48 16.34
C VAL A 89 0.78 -22.75 16.23
N VAL A 90 0.15 -22.34 15.12
CA VAL A 90 -1.28 -22.60 14.87
C VAL A 90 -1.53 -24.11 14.77
N GLN A 91 -0.72 -24.84 13.99
CA GLN A 91 -0.84 -26.28 13.82
C GLN A 91 -0.69 -27.03 15.14
N ARG A 92 0.34 -26.71 15.94
CA ARG A 92 0.56 -27.30 17.28
C ARG A 92 -0.61 -27.03 18.22
N THR A 93 -1.18 -25.84 18.17
CA THR A 93 -2.33 -25.45 18.99
C THR A 93 -3.57 -26.27 18.61
N ILE A 94 -3.88 -26.34 17.32
CA ILE A 94 -5.00 -27.15 16.80
C ILE A 94 -4.83 -28.63 17.18
N GLN A 95 -3.64 -29.19 16.97
CA GLN A 95 -3.35 -30.58 17.30
C GLN A 95 -3.50 -30.85 18.80
N THR A 96 -3.06 -29.92 19.66
CA THR A 96 -3.23 -30.01 21.12
C THR A 96 -4.70 -29.97 21.51
N MET A 97 -5.50 -29.08 20.90
CA MET A 97 -6.94 -28.97 21.17
C MET A 97 -7.69 -30.24 20.75
N ILE A 98 -7.40 -30.77 19.56
CA ILE A 98 -7.96 -32.04 19.08
C ILE A 98 -7.59 -33.17 20.05
N GLY A 99 -6.31 -33.26 20.45
CA GLY A 99 -5.86 -34.29 21.38
C GLY A 99 -6.48 -34.19 22.78
N LYS A 100 -6.80 -32.98 23.26
CA LYS A 100 -7.57 -32.79 24.49
C LYS A 100 -9.02 -33.25 24.33
N ALA A 101 -9.69 -32.83 23.25
CA ALA A 101 -11.09 -33.20 22.98
C ALA A 101 -11.26 -34.72 22.83
N LEU A 102 -10.35 -35.38 22.10
CA LEU A 102 -10.37 -36.83 21.92
C LEU A 102 -10.13 -37.58 23.24
N ARG A 103 -9.19 -37.13 24.09
CA ARG A 103 -9.00 -37.71 25.43
C ARG A 103 -10.23 -37.57 26.31
N GLU A 104 -10.84 -36.39 26.33
CA GLU A 104 -12.07 -36.16 27.11
C GLU A 104 -13.23 -37.01 26.59
N MET A 105 -13.33 -37.19 25.27
CA MET A 105 -14.30 -38.08 24.66
C MET A 105 -14.08 -39.53 25.11
N ARG A 106 -12.85 -40.05 25.03
CA ARG A 106 -12.48 -41.39 25.50
C ARG A 106 -12.89 -41.61 26.96
N ILE A 107 -12.50 -40.70 27.87
CA ILE A 107 -12.82 -40.82 29.30
C ILE A 107 -14.34 -40.88 29.53
N ARG A 108 -15.11 -40.05 28.82
CA ARG A 108 -16.58 -40.06 28.91
C ARG A 108 -17.21 -41.34 28.36
N TYR A 109 -16.58 -42.01 27.41
CA TYR A 109 -17.07 -43.27 26.87
C TYR A 109 -16.70 -44.44 27.77
N GLU A 110 -15.46 -44.51 28.25
CA GLU A 110 -15.01 -45.51 29.21
C GLU A 110 -15.88 -45.47 30.48
N GLY A 111 -16.11 -44.30 31.05
CA GLY A 111 -17.00 -44.17 32.23
C GLY A 111 -18.46 -44.58 31.96
N ARG A 112 -18.95 -44.46 30.71
CA ARG A 112 -20.29 -44.96 30.33
C ARG A 112 -20.32 -46.48 30.18
N LEU A 113 -19.26 -47.07 29.64
CA LEU A 113 -19.09 -48.53 29.56
C LEU A 113 -19.01 -49.16 30.95
N ASP A 114 -18.27 -48.54 31.86
CA ASP A 114 -18.16 -49.01 33.26
C ASP A 114 -19.51 -48.94 33.97
N HIS A 115 -20.27 -47.86 33.74
CA HIS A 115 -21.61 -47.73 34.30
C HIS A 115 -22.59 -48.79 33.74
N LEU A 116 -22.53 -49.08 32.44
CA LEU A 116 -23.34 -50.13 31.82
C LEU A 116 -23.00 -51.52 32.35
N HIS A 117 -21.72 -51.83 32.56
CA HIS A 117 -21.31 -53.08 33.22
C HIS A 117 -21.94 -53.18 34.61
N GLN A 118 -21.82 -52.13 35.42
CA GLN A 118 -22.38 -52.14 36.78
C GLN A 118 -23.90 -52.36 36.76
N CYS A 119 -24.63 -51.67 35.88
CA CYS A 119 -26.07 -51.86 35.76
C CYS A 119 -26.46 -53.29 35.34
N LEU A 120 -25.67 -53.95 34.49
CA LEU A 120 -25.90 -55.34 34.07
C LEU A 120 -25.67 -56.31 35.25
N VAL A 121 -24.60 -56.10 36.02
CA VAL A 121 -24.30 -56.87 37.23
C VAL A 121 -25.42 -56.70 38.26
N ASP A 122 -25.83 -55.46 38.53
CA ASP A 122 -26.90 -55.16 39.49
C ASP A 122 -28.25 -55.76 39.06
N ALA A 123 -28.54 -55.78 37.75
CA ALA A 123 -29.78 -56.37 37.21
C ALA A 123 -29.81 -57.90 37.31
N GLU A 124 -28.68 -58.57 37.08
CA GLU A 124 -28.55 -60.02 37.30
C GLU A 124 -28.79 -60.37 38.78
N GLU A 125 -28.25 -59.56 39.70
CA GLU A 125 -28.43 -59.76 41.15
C GLU A 125 -29.88 -59.49 41.60
N ALA A 126 -30.56 -58.50 41.02
CA ALA A 126 -31.91 -58.10 41.42
C ALA A 126 -33.03 -58.99 40.86
N ASP A 127 -32.97 -59.36 39.58
CA ASP A 127 -34.05 -60.08 38.89
C ASP A 127 -33.83 -61.60 38.82
N GLY A 128 -32.65 -62.10 39.25
CA GLY A 128 -32.28 -63.52 39.15
C GLY A 128 -32.21 -64.03 37.71
N ILE A 129 -32.17 -63.12 36.73
CA ILE A 129 -32.00 -63.42 35.31
C ILE A 129 -30.50 -63.62 35.09
N THR A 130 -30.09 -64.89 34.99
CA THR A 130 -28.71 -65.27 34.67
C THR A 130 -28.43 -64.89 33.21
N VAL A 131 -27.85 -63.73 32.98
CA VAL A 131 -27.30 -63.38 31.68
C VAL A 131 -25.91 -64.00 31.62
N PRO A 132 -25.63 -64.93 30.71
CA PRO A 132 -24.31 -65.54 30.61
C PRO A 132 -23.25 -64.45 30.48
N GLU A 133 -22.23 -64.50 31.35
CA GLU A 133 -21.11 -63.56 31.39
C GLU A 133 -20.47 -63.38 29.99
N GLU A 134 -20.37 -64.48 29.23
CA GLU A 134 -19.91 -64.49 27.84
C GLU A 134 -20.71 -63.57 26.90
N LYS A 135 -22.02 -63.38 27.12
CA LYS A 135 -22.86 -62.47 26.32
C LYS A 135 -22.64 -61.00 26.71
N ILE A 136 -22.40 -60.74 27.98
CA ILE A 136 -22.09 -59.41 28.52
C ILE A 136 -20.72 -58.98 27.97
N GLU A 137 -19.70 -59.83 28.12
CA GLU A 137 -18.36 -59.59 27.57
C GLU A 137 -18.38 -59.38 26.06
N LYS A 138 -19.15 -60.19 25.33
CA LYS A 138 -19.28 -60.03 23.87
C LYS A 138 -19.92 -58.69 23.48
N LEU A 139 -20.99 -58.26 24.15
CA LEU A 139 -21.62 -56.97 23.87
C LEU A 139 -20.68 -55.80 24.16
N LEU A 140 -19.86 -55.92 25.20
CA LEU A 140 -18.91 -54.89 25.60
C LEU A 140 -17.67 -54.88 24.70
N ALA A 141 -17.23 -56.04 24.22
CA ALA A 141 -16.22 -56.17 23.17
C ALA A 141 -16.72 -55.58 21.84
N ASP A 142 -17.92 -55.93 21.38
CA ASP A 142 -18.52 -55.39 20.16
C ASP A 142 -18.66 -53.85 20.23
N LEU A 143 -19.06 -53.31 21.39
CA LEU A 143 -19.16 -51.86 21.60
C LEU A 143 -17.78 -51.20 21.61
N LYS A 144 -16.78 -51.84 22.23
CA LYS A 144 -15.39 -51.35 22.30
C LYS A 144 -14.70 -51.36 20.94
N ASP A 145 -14.94 -52.39 20.13
CA ASP A 145 -14.41 -52.54 18.77
C ASP A 145 -15.05 -51.54 17.79
N SER A 146 -16.34 -51.23 17.95
CA SER A 146 -17.02 -50.19 17.16
C SER A 146 -16.48 -48.77 17.41
N LEU A 147 -15.80 -48.59 18.54
CA LEU A 147 -15.26 -47.32 19.03
C LEU A 147 -13.74 -47.34 19.06
N ASP A 148 -13.09 -48.10 18.17
CA ASP A 148 -11.63 -48.15 18.09
C ASP A 148 -11.02 -46.80 17.70
N LEU A 149 -10.85 -45.95 18.72
CA LEU A 149 -10.15 -44.69 18.68
C LEU A 149 -8.62 -44.92 18.65
N SER A 150 -8.13 -46.17 18.65
CA SER A 150 -6.70 -46.49 18.54
C SER A 150 -6.13 -46.15 17.17
N SER A 151 -6.98 -46.01 16.15
CA SER A 151 -6.63 -45.44 14.85
C SER A 151 -6.24 -43.96 14.92
N PHE A 152 -6.69 -43.23 15.95
CA PHE A 152 -6.20 -41.87 16.24
C PHE A 152 -4.88 -41.95 17.01
N GLN A 153 -3.81 -42.38 16.31
CA GLN A 153 -2.45 -42.10 16.76
C GLN A 153 -2.25 -40.59 16.75
N LEU A 154 -2.59 -39.94 17.85
CA LEU A 154 -2.19 -38.57 18.12
C LEU A 154 -0.68 -38.58 18.28
N TYR A 155 0.03 -38.29 17.20
CA TYR A 155 1.46 -38.03 17.20
C TYR A 155 1.69 -36.75 18.01
N PHE A 156 1.73 -36.87 19.34
CA PHE A 156 2.22 -35.82 20.21
C PHE A 156 3.72 -35.74 19.95
N GLY A 157 4.09 -34.94 18.95
CA GLY A 157 5.47 -34.74 18.52
C GLY A 157 6.29 -34.10 19.64
N GLU A 158 6.75 -34.91 20.59
CA GLU A 158 8.01 -34.65 21.27
C GLU A 158 9.12 -34.97 20.26
N GLY A 159 9.88 -33.91 19.94
CA GLY A 159 10.58 -33.78 18.67
C GLY A 159 11.51 -34.92 18.30
N ARG A 160 11.56 -35.19 16.99
CA ARG A 160 12.83 -35.50 16.32
C ARG A 160 12.87 -34.77 14.99
N HIS A 161 13.92 -33.97 14.85
CA HIS A 161 14.40 -33.48 13.57
C HIS A 161 14.57 -34.64 12.59
N ALA A 162 13.80 -34.64 11.50
CA ALA A 162 14.19 -35.27 10.27
C ALA A 162 13.95 -34.25 9.16
N ARG A 163 15.04 -33.78 8.56
CA ARG A 163 14.98 -33.10 7.26
C ARG A 163 14.39 -34.12 6.29
N SER A 164 13.13 -33.95 5.88
CA SER A 164 12.58 -34.71 4.77
C SER A 164 13.08 -34.06 3.49
N SER A 165 13.95 -34.77 2.78
CA SER A 165 14.38 -34.49 1.42
C SER A 165 13.16 -34.33 0.52
N CYS A 166 13.08 -33.18 -0.14
CA CYS A 166 12.11 -32.91 -1.19
C CYS A 166 12.51 -33.71 -2.43
N GLU A 167 11.69 -34.66 -2.86
CA GLU A 167 11.79 -35.28 -4.18
C GLU A 167 11.13 -34.36 -5.23
N ASP A 168 11.97 -33.93 -6.16
CA ASP A 168 11.79 -33.77 -7.61
C ASP A 168 10.43 -33.29 -8.16
N THR A 169 10.45 -32.02 -8.53
CA THR A 169 9.61 -31.37 -9.55
C THR A 169 9.79 -32.03 -10.92
N PRO A 170 8.73 -32.45 -11.64
CA PRO A 170 8.85 -32.71 -13.06
C PRO A 170 8.62 -31.42 -13.86
N ALA A 171 9.61 -31.15 -14.71
CA ALA A 171 9.55 -30.57 -16.05
C ALA A 171 8.76 -29.26 -16.27
N ALA A 172 9.54 -28.24 -16.61
CA ALA A 172 9.11 -27.04 -17.31
C ALA A 172 8.36 -27.38 -18.61
N GLU A 173 7.18 -26.80 -18.80
CA GLU A 173 6.64 -26.54 -20.12
C GLU A 173 7.01 -25.11 -20.53
N ASP A 174 7.87 -25.04 -21.54
CA ASP A 174 8.24 -23.83 -22.27
C ASP A 174 7.00 -23.17 -22.87
N VAL A 175 6.59 -22.01 -22.33
CA VAL A 175 5.71 -21.10 -23.04
C VAL A 175 6.55 -19.98 -23.66
N LYS A 176 6.69 -20.14 -24.96
CA LYS A 176 7.38 -19.32 -25.95
C LYS A 176 6.88 -17.87 -25.94
N VAL A 177 7.75 -16.94 -25.58
CA VAL A 177 7.62 -15.50 -25.87
C VAL A 177 8.00 -15.28 -27.34
N PRO A 178 7.21 -14.59 -28.17
CA PRO A 178 7.73 -14.01 -29.39
C PRO A 178 8.28 -12.62 -29.10
N GLU A 179 9.61 -12.53 -28.98
CA GLU A 179 10.36 -11.37 -29.46
C GLU A 179 10.64 -11.64 -30.94
N ASP A 180 10.29 -10.70 -31.81
CA ASP A 180 10.87 -10.60 -33.14
C ASP A 180 11.29 -9.14 -33.35
N GLY A 181 12.60 -8.97 -33.54
CA GLY A 181 13.28 -7.71 -33.71
C GLY A 181 13.40 -7.31 -35.18
N GLU A 182 13.60 -6.01 -35.36
CA GLU A 182 14.55 -5.37 -36.28
C GLU A 182 14.58 -5.84 -37.76
N ASP A 183 14.31 -4.93 -38.71
CA ASP A 183 15.41 -4.27 -39.40
C ASP A 183 15.01 -3.20 -40.44
N ALA A 184 16.02 -2.37 -40.72
CA ALA A 184 16.06 -1.04 -41.30
C ALA A 184 15.61 -0.82 -42.76
N GLN A 185 15.28 0.44 -43.08
CA GLN A 185 16.00 1.32 -44.03
C GLN A 185 15.08 2.39 -44.65
N GLY A 186 15.60 3.60 -44.83
CA GLY A 186 15.15 4.49 -45.91
C GLY A 186 15.02 5.97 -45.56
N GLU A 187 15.96 6.76 -46.06
CA GLU A 187 16.00 8.22 -46.06
C GLU A 187 14.68 8.91 -46.46
N ARG A 188 14.35 10.05 -45.84
CA ARG A 188 14.37 11.39 -46.50
C ARG A 188 13.70 12.47 -45.64
N ARG A 189 14.28 13.66 -45.74
CA ARG A 189 13.79 14.94 -45.20
C ARG A 189 12.47 15.37 -45.85
N GLN A 190 11.55 15.86 -45.02
CA GLN A 190 10.54 16.94 -45.23
C GLN A 190 9.65 16.88 -43.96
N GLY A 191 9.50 17.92 -43.13
CA GLY A 191 9.11 19.27 -43.47
C GLY A 191 7.59 19.36 -43.46
N GLY A 192 7.00 19.87 -42.37
CA GLY A 192 5.62 20.39 -42.38
C GLY A 192 4.62 19.72 -41.45
N GLU A 193 3.96 20.58 -40.66
CA GLU A 193 2.62 20.44 -40.08
C GLU A 193 2.46 19.67 -38.76
N VAL A 194 2.44 20.44 -37.67
CA VAL A 194 1.89 20.04 -36.37
C VAL A 194 0.38 20.15 -36.45
N ASP A 195 -0.31 19.01 -36.47
CA ASP A 195 -1.75 18.96 -36.25
C ASP A 195 -2.03 19.39 -34.81
N ALA A 196 -2.73 20.50 -34.66
CA ALA A 196 -3.26 20.95 -33.39
C ALA A 196 -4.36 19.97 -32.95
N VAL A 197 -4.10 19.21 -31.88
CA VAL A 197 -5.14 18.41 -31.23
C VAL A 197 -6.10 19.37 -30.54
N ASP A 198 -7.31 19.45 -31.07
CA ASP A 198 -8.46 20.16 -30.53
C ASP A 198 -8.86 19.53 -29.17
N ALA A 199 -8.64 20.28 -28.09
CA ALA A 199 -9.04 19.92 -26.74
C ALA A 199 -10.33 20.67 -26.38
N SER A 200 -11.46 20.22 -26.94
CA SER A 200 -12.79 20.73 -26.60
C SER A 200 -13.72 19.59 -26.18
N THR A 201 -13.42 18.95 -25.04
CA THR A 201 -14.45 18.24 -24.28
C THR A 201 -15.08 19.22 -23.30
N ASN A 202 -16.16 19.87 -23.74
CA ASN A 202 -17.01 20.71 -22.90
C ASN A 202 -17.89 19.79 -22.04
N GLU A 203 -17.38 19.33 -20.91
CA GLU A 203 -18.23 18.82 -19.84
C GLU A 203 -18.51 19.97 -18.86
N GLU A 204 -19.74 20.47 -18.93
CA GLU A 204 -20.31 21.47 -18.03
C GLU A 204 -20.40 20.84 -16.63
N LEU A 205 -19.51 21.24 -15.71
CA LEU A 205 -19.58 20.83 -14.31
C LEU A 205 -20.65 21.66 -13.58
N ASP A 206 -21.67 20.98 -13.06
CA ASP A 206 -22.69 21.59 -12.22
C ASP A 206 -22.05 22.26 -10.97
N PRO A 207 -22.47 23.47 -10.58
CA PRO A 207 -21.97 24.13 -9.37
C PRO A 207 -22.33 23.31 -8.12
N LEU A 208 -21.31 22.79 -7.43
CA LEU A 208 -21.45 21.96 -6.23
C LEU A 208 -22.01 22.67 -4.98
N PHE A 209 -22.39 23.95 -5.08
CA PHE A 209 -22.92 24.72 -3.96
C PHE A 209 -24.08 25.63 -4.39
N PRO A 210 -25.23 25.60 -3.69
CA PRO A 210 -26.30 26.55 -3.95
C PRO A 210 -25.86 27.96 -3.54
N SER A 211 -26.03 28.93 -4.45
CA SER A 211 -25.80 30.33 -4.16
C SER A 211 -26.84 30.82 -3.14
N SER A 212 -26.38 31.20 -1.96
CA SER A 212 -27.20 31.90 -0.98
C SER A 212 -27.50 33.30 -1.52
N LYS A 213 -28.71 33.52 -2.04
CA LYS A 213 -29.26 34.86 -2.18
C LYS A 213 -29.58 35.38 -0.78
N ASN A 214 -28.86 36.44 -0.40
CA ASN A 214 -29.27 37.32 0.68
C ASN A 214 -30.40 38.20 0.14
N ASP A 215 -31.55 38.16 0.81
CA ASP A 215 -32.46 39.30 0.97
C ASP A 215 -32.59 39.58 2.47
#